data_AF-R8BC47-F1
#
_entry.id   AF-R8BC47-F1
#
_cell.length_a   1.000
_cell.length_b   1.000
_cell.length_c   1.000
_cell.angle_alpha   90.00
_cell.angle_beta   90.00
_cell.angle_gamma   90.00
#
_symmetry.space_group_name_H-M   'P 1'
#
loop_
_entity.id
_entity.type
_entity.pdbx_description
1 polymer ?
#
loop_
_entity_poly.entity_id
_entity_poly.type
_entity_poly.pdbx_seq_one_letter_code
_entity_poly.pdbx_strand_id
1 'polypeptide(L)'
;MQAVRGKNADVVEYTVTSAAGEPIFKAAKYYGFRNIQNLVRRLKPARPSRMPGGKAFGTARKPAGKAGGLEYGYVEVMACPGGCTNGGGQIKVDDQIILDRKGISGKPGPLEQKQWLAEVDEAYFSADDSDAENGHGSEINSAETDLVDGISPSYIRDTLLHWARTTGIDLDRLVYTSYREVVSDVGKDKTTDTERVVQLAGKIGGGW
;
A
#
# COMPACT_ATOMS: atom_id res chain seq x y z
N MET A 1 9.87 -15.90 16.69
CA MET A 1 10.00 -14.89 15.63
C MET A 1 10.58 -13.63 16.24
N GLN A 2 11.66 -13.09 15.68
CA GLN A 2 12.31 -11.87 16.14
C GLN A 2 12.07 -10.77 15.10
N ALA A 3 11.64 -9.59 15.56
CA ALA A 3 11.50 -8.40 14.73
C ALA A 3 12.60 -7.40 15.09
N VAL A 4 13.38 -6.97 14.10
CA VAL A 4 14.40 -5.94 14.22
C VAL A 4 13.90 -4.72 13.46
N ARG A 5 13.59 -3.65 14.18
CA ARG A 5 13.24 -2.37 13.56
C ARG A 5 14.48 -1.72 12.98
N GLY A 6 14.39 -1.25 11.75
CA GLY A 6 15.43 -0.46 11.13
C GLY A 6 15.57 0.92 11.79
N LYS A 7 16.53 1.72 11.32
CA LYS A 7 16.70 3.11 11.76
C LYS A 7 15.48 3.99 11.44
N ASN A 8 14.73 3.62 10.41
CA ASN A 8 13.43 4.21 10.07
C ASN A 8 12.33 3.21 10.50
N ALA A 9 11.26 3.70 11.13
CA ALA A 9 10.11 2.91 11.53
C ALA A 9 9.41 2.21 10.34
N ASP A 10 9.52 2.80 9.13
CA ASP A 10 8.99 2.25 7.88
C ASP A 10 9.79 1.05 7.32
N VAL A 11 10.85 0.62 8.00
CA VAL A 11 11.63 -0.56 7.62
C VAL A 11 11.74 -1.50 8.81
N VAL A 12 11.22 -2.71 8.67
CA VAL A 12 11.28 -3.73 9.73
C VAL A 12 11.72 -5.04 9.11
N GLU A 13 12.69 -5.69 9.73
CA GLU A 13 13.18 -7.00 9.33
C GLU A 13 12.70 -8.06 10.32
N TYR A 14 12.26 -9.19 9.81
CA TYR A 14 11.73 -10.31 10.57
C TYR A 14 12.58 -11.53 10.33
N THR A 15 13.02 -12.18 11.40
CA THR A 15 13.72 -13.46 11.33
C THR A 15 12.97 -14.49 12.17
N VAL A 16 12.63 -15.62 11.55
CA VAL A 16 12.09 -16.79 12.23
C VAL A 16 13.25 -17.73 12.48
N THR A 17 13.48 -18.06 13.75
CA THR A 17 14.55 -18.97 14.19
C THR A 17 13.96 -20.31 14.65
N SER A 18 14.71 -21.39 14.46
CA SER A 18 14.40 -22.71 15.00
C SER A 18 14.51 -22.71 16.54
N ALA A 19 14.05 -23.78 17.17
CA ALA A 19 14.25 -24.00 18.60
C ALA A 19 15.74 -24.06 19.00
N ALA A 20 16.62 -24.41 18.04
CA ALA A 20 18.08 -24.42 18.23
C ALA A 20 18.75 -23.06 17.95
N GLY A 21 17.97 -22.02 17.56
CA GLY A 21 18.47 -20.67 17.31
C GLY A 21 18.91 -20.38 15.87
N GLU A 22 18.75 -21.33 14.95
CA GLU A 22 19.15 -21.16 13.55
C GLU A 22 18.07 -20.41 12.75
N PRO A 23 18.42 -19.44 11.88
CA PRO A 23 17.44 -18.70 11.09
C PRO A 23 16.85 -19.58 9.98
N ILE A 24 15.55 -19.85 10.08
CA ILE A 24 14.79 -20.65 9.11
C ILE A 24 14.25 -19.76 7.98
N PHE A 25 13.77 -18.56 8.34
CA PHE A 25 13.10 -17.68 7.40
C PHE A 25 13.39 -16.22 7.72
N LYS A 26 13.52 -15.42 6.66
CA LYS A 26 13.74 -13.98 6.75
C LYS A 26 12.71 -13.28 5.89
N ALA A 27 12.06 -12.27 6.46
CA ALA A 27 11.14 -11.40 5.77
C ALA A 27 11.41 -9.93 6.12
N ALA A 28 10.84 -9.02 5.35
CA ALA A 28 10.94 -7.60 5.66
C ALA A 28 9.71 -6.80 5.22
N LYS A 29 9.49 -5.66 5.87
CA LYS A 29 8.56 -4.61 5.46
C LYS A 29 9.37 -3.39 5.01
N TYR A 30 9.04 -2.85 3.84
CA TYR A 30 9.65 -1.63 3.28
C TYR A 30 8.55 -0.66 2.84
N TYR A 31 8.22 0.30 3.68
CA TYR A 31 7.21 1.32 3.39
C TYR A 31 7.88 2.62 2.92
N GLY A 32 7.25 3.34 2.00
CA GLY A 32 7.79 4.57 1.42
C GLY A 32 8.65 4.34 0.17
N PHE A 33 8.39 5.15 -0.86
CA PHE A 33 9.07 5.05 -2.17
C PHE A 33 10.60 5.08 -2.07
N ARG A 34 11.18 5.92 -1.19
CA ARG A 34 12.63 6.00 -0.96
C ARG A 34 13.20 4.67 -0.44
N ASN A 35 12.48 3.98 0.44
CA ASN A 35 12.89 2.68 0.96
C ASN A 35 12.79 1.60 -0.12
N ILE A 36 11.73 1.63 -0.95
CA ILE A 36 11.58 0.75 -2.11
C ILE A 36 12.71 0.97 -3.12
N GLN A 37 13.09 2.20 -3.41
CA GLN A 37 14.22 2.49 -4.29
C GLN A 37 15.52 1.87 -3.74
N ASN A 38 15.76 2.00 -2.44
CA ASN A 38 16.94 1.40 -1.79
C ASN A 38 16.90 -0.13 -1.85
N LEU A 39 15.74 -0.74 -1.65
CA LEU A 39 15.52 -2.18 -1.80
C LEU A 39 15.84 -2.65 -3.24
N VAL A 40 15.25 -1.99 -4.24
CA VAL A 40 15.44 -2.31 -5.67
C VAL A 40 16.90 -2.13 -6.09
N ARG A 41 17.61 -1.14 -5.55
CA ARG A 41 19.04 -0.95 -5.82
C ARG A 41 19.90 -2.09 -5.29
N ARG A 42 19.49 -2.76 -4.20
CA ARG A 42 20.16 -3.96 -3.66
C ARG A 42 19.83 -5.20 -4.48
N LEU A 43 18.62 -5.27 -5.03
CA LEU A 43 18.16 -6.36 -5.91
C LEU A 43 18.79 -6.33 -7.31
N LYS A 44 19.00 -5.14 -7.88
CA LYS A 44 19.56 -5.02 -9.22
C LYS A 44 20.99 -5.56 -9.23
N PRO A 45 21.29 -6.60 -10.05
CA PRO A 45 22.66 -7.06 -10.23
C PRO A 45 23.54 -5.90 -10.65
N ALA A 46 24.77 -5.84 -10.13
CA ALA A 46 25.74 -4.85 -10.60
C ALA A 46 25.92 -5.03 -12.11
N ARG A 47 25.46 -4.06 -12.90
CA ARG A 47 25.62 -4.11 -14.36
C ARG A 47 27.13 -4.23 -14.67
N PRO A 48 27.58 -5.28 -15.39
CA PRO A 48 28.94 -5.33 -15.86
C PRO A 48 29.18 -4.14 -16.80
N SER A 49 30.32 -3.48 -16.64
CA SER A 49 30.77 -2.37 -17.47
C SER A 49 30.62 -2.72 -18.96
N ARG A 50 29.78 -1.99 -19.71
CA ARG A 50 29.58 -2.18 -21.17
C ARG A 50 30.63 -1.43 -21.99
N MET A 51 31.90 -1.50 -21.58
CA MET A 51 33.01 -0.97 -22.38
C MET A 51 33.92 -2.12 -22.81
N PRO A 52 33.73 -2.67 -24.02
CA PRO A 52 34.74 -3.51 -24.66
C PRO A 52 35.97 -2.63 -24.96
N GLY A 53 37.07 -2.83 -24.23
CA GLY A 53 38.38 -2.24 -24.55
C GLY A 53 38.73 -0.88 -23.92
N GLY A 54 37.85 -0.27 -23.12
CA GLY A 54 38.18 0.97 -22.41
C GLY A 54 38.86 0.74 -21.06
N LYS A 55 40.15 1.06 -20.93
CA LYS A 55 40.81 1.14 -19.63
C LYS A 55 40.08 2.17 -18.75
N ALA A 56 39.59 1.75 -17.59
CA ALA A 56 38.97 2.64 -16.62
C ALA A 56 40.02 3.64 -16.10
N PHE A 57 39.99 4.87 -16.63
CA PHE A 57 40.76 5.97 -16.08
C PHE A 57 39.92 6.63 -14.97
N GLY A 58 40.40 6.53 -13.74
CA GLY A 58 39.74 7.11 -12.58
C GLY A 58 39.68 6.15 -11.40
N THR A 59 40.40 6.50 -10.35
CA THR A 59 40.38 5.91 -9.02
C THR A 59 39.03 6.13 -8.32
N ALA A 60 37.95 5.60 -8.88
CA ALA A 60 36.72 5.45 -8.12
C ALA A 60 36.82 4.14 -7.35
N ARG A 61 37.39 4.20 -6.14
CA ARG A 61 37.18 3.19 -5.10
C ARG A 61 35.67 3.11 -4.84
N LYS A 62 34.95 2.34 -5.64
CA LYS A 62 33.62 1.86 -5.26
C LYS A 62 33.88 0.95 -4.06
N PRO A 63 33.35 1.24 -2.85
CA PRO A 63 33.40 0.24 -1.80
C PRO A 63 32.74 -1.01 -2.37
N ALA A 64 33.41 -2.14 -2.20
CA ALA A 64 32.89 -3.46 -2.49
C ALA A 64 31.68 -3.72 -1.58
N GLY A 65 30.56 -3.05 -1.85
CA GLY A 65 29.26 -3.46 -1.39
C GLY A 65 28.98 -4.74 -2.15
N LYS A 66 29.36 -5.87 -1.54
CA LYS A 66 28.93 -7.20 -1.94
C LYS A 66 27.45 -7.06 -2.29
N ALA A 67 27.10 -7.26 -3.57
CA ALA A 67 25.72 -7.40 -3.97
C ALA A 67 25.25 -8.73 -3.36
N GLY A 68 24.99 -8.71 -2.05
CA GLY A 68 24.30 -9.78 -1.38
C GLY A 68 22.91 -9.77 -1.98
N GLY A 69 22.57 -10.82 -2.73
CA GLY A 69 21.19 -11.07 -3.08
C GLY A 69 20.33 -10.92 -1.82
N LEU A 70 19.12 -10.39 -1.97
CA LEU A 70 18.24 -10.27 -0.81
C LEU A 70 18.02 -11.66 -0.22
N GLU A 71 18.52 -11.90 0.99
CA GLU A 71 18.21 -13.08 1.79
C GLU A 71 16.83 -12.94 2.44
N TYR A 72 15.82 -12.46 1.72
CA TYR A 72 14.44 -12.44 2.20
C TYR A 72 13.62 -13.41 1.36
N GLY A 73 12.92 -14.31 2.02
CA GLY A 73 11.93 -15.17 1.38
C GLY A 73 10.63 -14.41 1.05
N TYR A 74 10.37 -13.29 1.75
CA TYR A 74 9.22 -12.44 1.53
C TYR A 74 9.53 -10.98 1.85
N VAL A 75 9.03 -10.05 1.02
CA VAL A 75 9.10 -8.62 1.31
C VAL A 75 7.76 -7.97 1.03
N GLU A 76 7.19 -7.34 2.04
CA GLU A 76 6.01 -6.48 1.90
C GLU A 76 6.45 -5.06 1.58
N VAL A 77 5.82 -4.44 0.58
CA VAL A 77 6.14 -3.09 0.12
C VAL A 77 4.90 -2.21 0.08
N MET A 78 5.02 -0.98 0.58
CA MET A 78 4.00 0.05 0.46
C MET A 78 4.63 1.34 -0.07
N ALA A 79 3.96 2.01 -1.01
CA ALA A 79 4.53 3.21 -1.65
C ALA A 79 4.60 4.42 -0.69
N CYS A 80 3.63 4.54 0.23
CA CYS A 80 3.56 5.63 1.19
C CYS A 80 4.21 5.23 2.53
N PRO A 81 4.91 6.16 3.21
CA PRO A 81 5.37 5.95 4.58
C PRO A 81 4.16 5.82 5.52
N GLY A 82 4.22 4.92 6.48
CA GLY A 82 3.09 4.57 7.34
C GLY A 82 1.98 3.75 6.67
N GLY A 83 2.09 3.40 5.39
CA GLY A 83 1.10 2.58 4.68
C GLY A 83 -0.06 3.38 4.08
N CYS A 84 -1.18 2.69 3.80
CA CYS A 84 -2.32 3.25 3.07
C CYS A 84 -3.11 4.31 3.85
N THR A 85 -3.16 4.19 5.18
CA THR A 85 -3.85 5.10 6.11
C THR A 85 -3.23 6.50 6.15
N ASN A 86 -1.93 6.61 5.84
CA ASN A 86 -1.23 7.88 5.66
C ASN A 86 -1.01 8.24 4.17
N GLY A 87 -1.73 7.58 3.26
CA GLY A 87 -1.59 7.79 1.82
C GLY A 87 -1.92 9.21 1.35
N GLY A 88 -1.49 9.55 0.13
CA GLY A 88 -1.72 10.87 -0.45
C GLY A 88 -3.19 11.18 -0.76
N GLY A 89 -4.03 10.16 -0.93
CA GLY A 89 -5.47 10.31 -1.17
C GLY A 89 -6.35 10.36 0.08
N GLN A 90 -5.75 10.33 1.28
CA GLN A 90 -6.50 10.34 2.55
C GLN A 90 -6.82 11.77 3.00
N ILE A 91 -7.94 11.92 3.71
CA ILE A 91 -8.31 13.18 4.37
C ILE A 91 -7.27 13.49 5.45
N LYS A 92 -6.76 14.72 5.43
CA LYS A 92 -5.69 15.17 6.33
C LYS A 92 -6.28 15.91 7.53
N VAL A 93 -5.48 16.02 8.59
CA VAL A 93 -5.89 16.67 9.85
C VAL A 93 -6.18 18.17 9.68
N ASP A 94 -5.67 18.79 8.61
CA ASP A 94 -5.91 20.18 8.25
C ASP A 94 -7.15 20.41 7.36
N ASP A 95 -7.88 19.34 7.02
CA ASP A 95 -9.17 19.46 6.35
C ASP A 95 -10.20 20.12 7.28
N GLN A 96 -10.98 21.05 6.74
CA GLN A 96 -11.94 21.85 7.53
C GLN A 96 -12.93 20.97 8.30
N ILE A 97 -13.39 19.85 7.71
CA ILE A 97 -14.34 18.94 8.34
C ILE A 97 -13.71 18.30 9.59
N ILE A 98 -12.42 17.99 9.53
CA ILE A 98 -11.68 17.39 10.64
C ILE A 98 -11.36 18.43 11.72
N LEU A 99 -10.94 19.63 11.32
CA LEU A 99 -10.68 20.74 12.24
C LEU A 99 -11.92 21.08 13.08
N ASP A 100 -13.08 21.20 12.42
CA ASP A 100 -14.35 21.50 13.07
C ASP A 100 -14.76 20.38 14.03
N ARG A 101 -14.63 19.12 13.60
CA ARG A 101 -14.97 17.95 14.43
C ARG A 101 -14.07 17.82 15.66
N LYS A 102 -12.77 18.12 15.52
CA LYS A 102 -11.78 18.01 16.61
C LYS A 102 -11.69 19.28 17.46
N GLY A 103 -12.36 20.36 17.06
CA GLY A 103 -12.26 21.66 17.74
C GLY A 103 -10.85 22.25 17.70
N ILE A 104 -10.06 21.92 16.67
CA ILE A 104 -8.70 22.43 16.52
C ILE A 104 -8.78 23.84 15.95
N SER A 105 -8.34 24.83 16.74
CA SER A 105 -8.22 26.20 16.27
C SER A 105 -6.82 26.45 15.67
N GLY A 106 -6.78 26.82 14.39
CA GLY A 106 -5.54 27.11 13.68
C GLY A 106 -4.92 25.91 12.95
N LYS A 107 -3.64 26.03 12.59
CA LYS A 107 -2.94 24.99 11.80
C LYS A 107 -2.50 23.84 12.71
N PRO A 108 -2.92 22.59 12.43
CA PRO A 108 -2.53 21.45 13.24
C PRO A 108 -1.02 21.20 13.13
N GLY A 109 -0.42 20.81 14.25
CA GLY A 109 0.99 20.49 14.34
C GLY A 109 1.28 18.98 14.22
N PRO A 110 2.54 18.58 14.44
CA PRO A 110 2.96 17.18 14.36
C PRO A 110 2.26 16.26 15.37
N LEU A 111 1.86 16.79 16.53
CA LEU A 111 1.17 16.02 17.56
C LEU A 111 -0.26 15.69 17.13
N GLU A 112 -0.99 16.69 16.65
CA GLU A 112 -2.35 16.55 16.13
C GLU A 112 -2.37 15.62 14.91
N GLN A 113 -1.39 15.76 14.01
CA GLN A 113 -1.23 14.85 12.88
C GLN A 113 -0.99 13.40 13.35
N LYS A 114 -0.16 13.19 14.36
CA LYS A 114 0.10 11.86 14.93
C LYS A 114 -1.17 11.27 15.57
N GLN A 115 -1.94 12.07 16.30
CA GLN A 115 -3.18 11.63 16.93
C GLN A 115 -4.24 11.27 15.88
N TRP A 116 -4.37 12.10 14.84
CA TRP A 116 -5.27 11.83 13.71
C TRP A 116 -4.92 10.51 13.02
N LEU A 117 -3.64 10.29 12.73
CA LEU A 117 -3.19 9.04 12.12
C LEU A 117 -3.46 7.83 13.01
N ALA A 118 -3.29 7.95 14.33
CA ALA A 118 -3.58 6.85 15.27
C ALA A 118 -5.06 6.45 15.26
N GLU A 119 -5.97 7.43 15.20
CA GLU A 119 -7.42 7.19 15.11
C GLU A 119 -7.81 6.56 13.77
N VAL A 120 -7.22 7.03 12.67
CA VAL A 120 -7.44 6.45 11.34
C VAL A 120 -6.92 5.01 11.29
N ASP A 121 -5.74 4.76 11.86
CA ASP A 121 -5.16 3.41 11.95
C ASP A 121 -6.06 2.49 12.78
N GLU A 122 -6.51 2.92 13.96
CA GLU A 122 -7.42 2.14 14.81
C GLU A 122 -8.72 1.79 14.09
N ALA A 123 -9.35 2.76 13.43
CA ALA A 123 -10.57 2.51 12.65
C ALA A 123 -10.33 1.56 11.46
N TYR A 124 -9.16 1.62 10.83
CA TYR A 124 -8.83 0.77 9.68
C TYR A 124 -8.55 -0.68 10.10
N PHE A 125 -7.80 -0.89 11.18
CA PHE A 125 -7.40 -2.23 11.62
C PHE A 125 -8.44 -2.92 12.51
N SER A 126 -9.35 -2.19 13.15
CA SER A 126 -10.43 -2.80 13.95
C SER A 126 -11.43 -3.62 13.13
N ALA A 127 -11.54 -3.37 11.82
CA ALA A 127 -12.43 -4.13 10.93
C ALA A 127 -11.91 -5.53 10.58
N ASP A 128 -10.60 -5.77 10.68
CA ASP A 128 -9.98 -7.06 10.33
C ASP A 128 -10.14 -8.11 11.47
N ASP A 129 -10.33 -7.65 12.72
CA ASP A 129 -10.54 -8.53 13.88
C ASP A 129 -11.97 -9.12 13.95
N SER A 130 -12.98 -8.44 13.37
CA SER A 130 -14.38 -8.91 13.43
C SER A 130 -14.70 -10.09 12.51
N ASP A 131 -13.94 -10.27 11.44
CA ASP A 131 -14.15 -11.37 10.48
C ASP A 131 -13.51 -12.69 10.93
N ALA A 132 -12.60 -12.65 11.92
CA ALA A 132 -11.90 -13.83 12.42
C ALA A 132 -12.66 -14.58 13.55
N GLU A 133 -13.62 -13.93 14.23
CA GLU A 133 -14.29 -14.51 15.41
C GLU A 133 -15.70 -15.09 15.16
N ASN A 134 -16.33 -14.88 14.00
CA ASN A 134 -17.69 -15.37 13.73
C ASN A 134 -17.76 -16.82 13.21
N GLY A 135 -16.77 -17.64 13.57
CA GLY A 135 -16.68 -19.06 13.23
C GLY A 135 -17.21 -20.03 14.30
N HIS A 136 -18.31 -19.72 14.98
CA HIS A 136 -18.95 -20.69 15.89
C HIS A 136 -20.47 -20.78 15.70
N GLY A 137 -20.91 -22.00 15.38
CA GLY A 137 -22.29 -22.32 15.06
C GLY A 137 -23.25 -22.05 16.21
N SER A 138 -24.41 -21.47 15.87
CA SER A 138 -25.59 -21.48 16.72
C SER A 138 -26.69 -22.23 15.99
N GLU A 139 -27.14 -23.32 16.61
CA GLU A 139 -28.23 -24.15 16.13
C GLU A 139 -29.55 -23.37 16.08
N ILE A 140 -30.15 -23.37 14.89
CA ILE A 140 -31.57 -23.49 14.56
C ILE A 140 -32.56 -23.05 15.67
N ASN A 141 -33.10 -21.85 15.50
CA ASN A 141 -34.52 -21.61 15.76
C ASN A 141 -35.16 -20.97 14.51
N SER A 142 -36.00 -21.79 13.89
CA SER A 142 -36.73 -21.58 12.65
C SER A 142 -37.80 -20.50 12.78
N ALA A 143 -37.46 -19.24 12.50
CA ALA A 143 -38.41 -18.16 12.18
C ALA A 143 -37.83 -16.93 11.43
N GLU A 144 -36.51 -16.79 11.27
CA GLU A 144 -35.87 -15.75 10.45
C GLU A 144 -35.33 -16.36 9.15
N THR A 145 -36.18 -16.44 8.12
CA THR A 145 -35.76 -16.94 6.81
C THR A 145 -35.48 -15.76 5.88
N ASP A 146 -34.24 -15.67 5.40
CA ASP A 146 -33.71 -14.67 4.44
C ASP A 146 -32.96 -13.47 5.06
N LEU A 147 -32.15 -13.70 6.11
CA LEU A 147 -31.08 -12.77 6.52
C LEU A 147 -29.72 -13.47 6.39
N VAL A 148 -28.77 -12.81 5.73
CA VAL A 148 -27.36 -13.20 5.67
C VAL A 148 -26.58 -12.04 6.26
N ASP A 149 -25.85 -12.27 7.36
CA ASP A 149 -25.12 -11.24 8.11
C ASP A 149 -25.98 -10.00 8.48
N GLY A 150 -27.25 -10.23 8.82
CA GLY A 150 -28.20 -9.17 9.15
C GLY A 150 -28.72 -8.37 7.94
N ILE A 151 -28.33 -8.75 6.72
CA ILE A 151 -28.81 -8.15 5.48
C ILE A 151 -29.80 -9.09 4.80
N SER A 152 -30.95 -8.57 4.42
CA SER A 152 -31.95 -9.33 3.65
C SER A 152 -31.52 -9.45 2.17
N PRO A 153 -31.27 -10.67 1.65
CA PRO A 153 -30.96 -10.86 0.24
C PRO A 153 -32.09 -10.41 -0.70
N SER A 154 -33.35 -10.56 -0.29
CA SER A 154 -34.50 -10.03 -1.03
C SER A 154 -34.47 -8.51 -1.12
N TYR A 155 -34.18 -7.79 -0.03
CA TYR A 155 -34.01 -6.33 -0.05
C TYR A 155 -32.92 -5.87 -1.04
N ILE A 156 -31.78 -6.55 -1.06
CA ILE A 156 -30.68 -6.24 -2.00
C ILE A 156 -31.12 -6.50 -3.45
N ARG A 157 -31.76 -7.63 -3.72
CA ARG A 157 -32.27 -7.94 -5.08
C ARG A 157 -33.29 -6.91 -5.54
N ASP A 158 -34.23 -6.52 -4.69
CA ASP A 158 -35.26 -5.54 -5.03
C ASP A 158 -34.66 -4.15 -5.29
N THR A 159 -33.66 -3.78 -4.49
CA THR A 159 -32.90 -2.55 -4.69
C THR A 159 -32.21 -2.57 -6.06
N LEU A 160 -31.44 -3.62 -6.37
CA LEU A 160 -30.74 -3.72 -7.66
C LEU A 160 -31.71 -3.73 -8.85
N LEU A 161 -32.87 -4.39 -8.73
CA LEU A 161 -33.92 -4.37 -9.75
C LEU A 161 -34.52 -2.97 -9.95
N HIS A 162 -34.73 -2.22 -8.87
CA HIS A 162 -35.18 -0.84 -8.95
C HIS A 162 -34.18 0.02 -9.73
N TRP A 163 -32.89 -0.09 -9.41
CA TRP A 163 -31.84 0.64 -10.13
C TRP A 163 -31.73 0.24 -11.60
N ALA A 164 -31.86 -1.05 -11.94
CA ALA A 164 -31.88 -1.52 -13.32
C ALA A 164 -33.03 -0.86 -14.12
N ARG A 165 -34.24 -0.80 -13.52
CA ARG A 165 -35.40 -0.13 -14.14
C ARG A 165 -35.21 1.38 -14.30
N THR A 166 -34.67 2.04 -13.29
CA THR A 166 -34.50 3.50 -13.29
C THR A 166 -33.41 3.95 -14.28
N THR A 167 -32.34 3.18 -14.40
CA THR A 167 -31.19 3.52 -15.27
C THR A 167 -31.31 2.96 -16.69
N GLY A 168 -32.19 1.97 -16.90
CA GLY A 168 -32.28 1.23 -18.15
C GLY A 168 -31.06 0.33 -18.42
N ILE A 169 -30.24 0.08 -17.40
CA ILE A 169 -29.08 -0.82 -17.48
C ILE A 169 -29.54 -2.20 -16.99
N ASP A 170 -29.32 -3.23 -17.81
CA ASP A 170 -29.65 -4.60 -17.42
C ASP A 170 -28.93 -5.01 -16.13
N LEU A 171 -29.62 -5.82 -15.31
CA LEU A 171 -29.15 -6.20 -13.97
C LEU A 171 -27.79 -6.89 -14.01
N ASP A 172 -27.53 -7.70 -15.03
CA ASP A 172 -26.24 -8.37 -15.24
C ASP A 172 -25.10 -7.34 -15.45
N ARG A 173 -25.34 -6.29 -16.23
CA ARG A 173 -24.37 -5.20 -16.45
C ARG A 173 -24.21 -4.30 -15.23
N LEU A 174 -25.24 -4.21 -14.39
CA LEU A 174 -25.22 -3.41 -13.16
C LEU A 174 -24.44 -4.10 -12.04
N VAL A 175 -24.60 -5.42 -11.91
CA VAL A 175 -24.07 -6.21 -10.78
C VAL A 175 -22.75 -6.90 -11.12
N TYR A 176 -22.53 -7.30 -12.38
CA TYR A 176 -21.29 -7.94 -12.79
C TYR A 176 -20.36 -6.94 -13.46
N THR A 177 -19.13 -6.89 -12.97
CA THR A 177 -18.05 -6.23 -13.68
C THR A 177 -17.56 -7.18 -14.77
N SER A 178 -17.53 -6.72 -16.03
CA SER A 178 -16.72 -7.41 -17.03
C SER A 178 -15.26 -7.02 -16.80
N TYR A 179 -14.39 -8.02 -16.71
CA TYR A 179 -12.95 -7.79 -16.81
C TYR A 179 -12.67 -7.11 -18.15
N ARG A 180 -12.35 -5.81 -18.11
CA ARG A 180 -11.72 -5.12 -19.24
C ARG A 180 -10.24 -5.20 -19.03
N GLU A 181 -9.56 -5.98 -19.86
CA GLU A 181 -8.11 -5.92 -19.97
C GLU A 181 -7.72 -4.47 -20.28
N VAL A 182 -7.09 -3.80 -19.31
CA VAL A 182 -6.49 -2.49 -19.53
C VAL A 182 -5.15 -2.76 -20.22
N VAL A 183 -5.14 -2.69 -21.55
CA VAL A 183 -3.88 -2.66 -22.30
C VAL A 183 -3.16 -1.36 -21.93
N SER A 184 -2.17 -1.46 -21.05
CA SER A 184 -1.36 -0.31 -20.68
C SER A 184 -0.36 -0.02 -21.80
N ASP A 185 -0.56 1.11 -22.48
CA ASP A 185 0.45 1.69 -23.37
C ASP A 185 1.45 2.57 -22.61
N VAL A 186 1.40 2.52 -21.27
CA VAL A 186 2.32 3.26 -20.40
C VAL A 186 3.71 2.64 -20.50
N GLY A 187 4.55 3.24 -21.34
CA GLY A 187 5.95 2.88 -21.54
C GLY A 187 6.31 2.35 -22.93
N LYS A 188 5.38 2.33 -23.90
CA LYS A 188 5.73 2.04 -25.31
C LYS A 188 6.03 3.33 -26.07
N ASP A 189 7.33 3.54 -26.29
CA ASP A 189 8.01 4.49 -27.19
C ASP A 189 7.20 5.66 -27.77
N LYS A 190 7.24 6.81 -27.09
CA LYS A 190 7.61 8.10 -27.70
C LYS A 190 8.43 8.93 -26.71
N THR A 191 9.72 9.06 -27.00
CA THR A 191 10.75 9.84 -26.30
C THR A 191 10.53 11.36 -26.37
N THR A 192 9.39 11.87 -25.91
CA THR A 192 9.14 13.33 -25.91
C THR A 192 8.38 13.89 -24.71
N ASP A 193 7.67 13.06 -23.92
CA ASP A 193 6.86 13.58 -22.80
C ASP A 193 7.55 13.54 -21.44
N THR A 194 8.54 12.65 -21.25
CA THR A 194 9.35 12.63 -20.02
C THR A 194 10.15 13.92 -19.82
N GLU A 195 10.64 14.55 -20.89
CA GLU A 195 11.34 15.84 -20.79
C GLU A 195 10.39 17.00 -20.44
N ARG A 196 9.14 16.98 -20.91
CA ARG A 196 8.12 17.98 -20.55
C ARG A 196 7.67 17.86 -19.10
N VAL A 197 7.49 16.64 -18.60
CA VAL A 197 7.13 16.39 -17.20
C VAL A 197 8.25 16.82 -16.25
N VAL A 198 9.52 16.60 -16.62
CA VAL A 198 10.68 17.07 -15.85
C VAL A 198 10.77 18.59 -15.83
N GLN A 199 10.45 19.27 -16.94
CA GLN A 199 10.41 20.73 -16.99
C GLN A 199 9.24 21.34 -16.18
N LEU A 200 8.09 20.66 -16.14
CA LEU A 200 6.96 21.11 -15.32
C LEU A 200 7.24 20.96 -13.82
N ALA A 201 7.89 19.85 -13.43
CA ALA A 201 8.29 19.59 -12.05
C ALA A 201 9.39 20.54 -11.54
N GLY A 202 10.26 21.06 -12.42
CA GLY A 202 11.29 22.04 -12.06
C GLY A 202 10.77 23.46 -11.82
N LYS A 203 9.57 23.80 -12.32
CA LYS A 203 8.98 25.14 -12.19
C LYS A 203 8.08 25.31 -10.97
N ILE A 204 7.56 24.21 -10.44
CA ILE A 204 6.78 24.20 -9.21
C ILE A 204 7.73 23.73 -8.11
N GLY A 205 8.37 24.70 -7.45
CA GLY A 205 9.21 24.45 -6.28
C GLY A 205 8.41 23.73 -5.20
N GLY A 206 8.54 22.41 -5.17
CA GLY A 206 7.92 21.53 -4.20
C GLY A 206 8.87 20.37 -3.97
N GLY A 207 9.72 20.52 -2.96
CA GLY A 207 10.56 19.43 -2.49
C GLY A 207 9.68 18.33 -1.89
N TRP A 208 9.88 17.10 -2.37
CA TRP A 208 9.44 15.86 -1.76
C TRP A 208 10.65 14.91 -1.70
#